data_AF-A0A1H8WLF6-F1
#
_entry.id   AF-A0A1H8WLF6-F1
#
_cell.length_a   1.000
_cell.length_b   1.000
_cell.length_c   1.000
_cell.angle_alpha   90.00
_cell.angle_beta   90.00
_cell.angle_gamma   90.00
#
_symmetry.space_group_name_H-M   'P 1'
#
loop_
_entity.id
_entity.type
_entity.pdbx_description
1 polymer ?
#
loop_
_entity_poly.entity_id
_entity_poly.type
_entity_poly.pdbx_seq_one_letter_code
_entity_poly.pdbx_strand_id
1 'polypeptide(L)' 'EAGAIRKGWTSMSDDQWDLLEAERAAPAAGSQPDLFDGQVPVVSAPEPKPRRSARKKSLSEVLNG' A
#
# COMPACT_ATOMS: atom_id res chain seq x y z
N GLU A 1 3.97 20.84 -3.14
CA GLU A 1 2.54 21.10 -2.84
C GLU A 1 1.56 20.56 -3.89
N ALA A 2 1.69 20.86 -5.19
CA ALA A 2 0.72 20.43 -6.23
C ALA A 2 0.49 18.89 -6.37
N GLY A 3 1.47 18.06 -5.99
CA GLY A 3 1.35 16.61 -6.03
C GLY A 3 0.50 16.01 -4.90
N ALA A 4 0.42 16.68 -3.75
CA ALA A 4 -0.38 16.23 -2.62
C ALA A 4 -1.89 16.45 -2.90
N ILE A 5 -2.23 17.60 -3.47
CA ILE A 5 -3.60 17.94 -3.88
C ILE A 5 -4.10 16.98 -4.97
N ARG A 6 -3.29 16.68 -6.00
CA ARG A 6 -3.67 15.75 -7.09
C ARG A 6 -3.86 14.31 -6.61
N LYS A 7 -3.25 13.91 -5.51
CA LYS A 7 -3.41 12.58 -4.89
C LYS A 7 -4.54 12.54 -3.85
N GLY A 8 -5.24 13.65 -3.63
CA GLY A 8 -6.28 13.77 -2.60
C GLY A 8 -5.72 13.62 -1.19
N TRP A 9 -4.44 13.91 -0.98
CA TRP A 9 -3.85 13.85 0.36
C TRP A 9 -4.23 15.11 1.12
N THR A 10 -5.13 14.95 2.09
CA THR A 10 -5.50 16.00 3.03
C THR A 10 -4.37 16.21 4.03
N SER A 11 -3.84 17.44 4.12
CA SER A 11 -2.99 17.84 5.26
C SER A 11 -3.87 18.08 6.48
N MET A 12 -3.52 17.49 7.60
CA MET A 12 -4.15 17.82 8.89
C MET A 12 -3.53 19.11 9.45
N SER A 13 -4.35 19.96 10.06
CA SER A 13 -3.86 21.10 10.85
C SER A 13 -3.18 20.64 12.14
N ASP A 14 -2.47 21.54 12.80
CA ASP A 14 -1.81 21.27 14.09
C ASP A 14 -2.81 20.74 15.13
N ASP A 15 -3.94 21.45 15.32
CA ASP A 15 -5.02 21.01 16.22
C ASP A 15 -5.59 19.63 15.87
N GLN A 16 -5.64 19.29 14.57
CA GLN A 16 -6.13 17.98 14.13
C GLN A 16 -5.12 16.87 14.44
N TRP A 17 -3.82 17.18 14.40
CA TRP A 17 -2.78 16.26 14.83
C TRP A 17 -2.82 16.05 16.35
N ASP A 18 -3.02 17.11 17.14
CA ASP A 18 -3.13 17.01 18.59
C ASP A 18 -4.29 16.11 19.02
N LEU A 19 -5.45 16.24 18.38
CA LEU A 19 -6.60 15.38 18.63
C LEU A 19 -6.31 13.91 18.30
N LEU A 20 -5.68 13.66 17.15
CA LEU A 20 -5.31 12.31 16.72
C LEU A 20 -4.28 11.67 17.68
N GLU A 21 -3.31 12.44 18.15
CA GLU A 21 -2.31 11.97 19.09
C GLU A 21 -2.94 11.64 20.45
N ALA A 22 -3.86 12.48 20.93
CA ALA A 22 -4.61 12.21 22.16
C ALA A 22 -5.43 10.91 22.06
N GLU A 23 -6.04 10.62 20.90
CA GLU A 23 -6.75 9.35 20.67
C GLU A 23 -5.80 8.15 20.63
N ARG A 24 -4.62 8.29 20.01
CA ARG A 24 -3.62 7.21 19.88
C ARG A 24 -2.86 6.91 21.16
N ALA A 25 -2.69 7.91 22.02
CA ALA A 25 -2.06 7.75 23.33
C ALA A 25 -2.92 6.92 24.29
N ALA A 26 -4.18 6.63 23.95
CA ALA A 26 -5.02 5.74 24.73
C ALA A 26 -4.37 4.35 24.87
N PRO A 27 -4.38 3.75 26.06
CA PRO A 27 -3.85 2.41 26.25
C PRO A 27 -4.63 1.42 25.37
N ALA A 28 -3.90 0.55 24.67
CA ALA A 28 -4.51 -0.48 23.84
C ALA A 28 -5.46 -1.35 24.67
N ALA A 29 -6.66 -1.61 24.12
CA ALA A 29 -7.64 -2.45 24.77
C ALA A 29 -7.19 -3.91 24.72
N GLY A 30 -6.58 -4.37 25.82
CA GLY A 30 -6.16 -5.76 26.00
C GLY A 30 -4.66 -5.97 25.85
N SER A 31 -4.17 -7.07 26.43
CA SER A 31 -2.79 -7.52 26.23
C SER A 31 -2.68 -8.11 24.83
N GLN A 32 -1.91 -7.46 23.95
CA GLN A 32 -1.54 -8.10 22.70
C GLN A 32 -0.63 -9.29 23.04
N PRO A 33 -0.91 -10.52 22.55
CA PRO A 33 0.00 -11.64 22.73
C PRO A 33 1.29 -11.37 21.96
N ASP A 34 2.41 -11.96 22.44
CA ASP A 34 3.66 -11.89 21.69
C ASP A 34 3.47 -12.57 20.33
N LEU A 35 3.66 -11.80 19.27
CA LEU A 35 3.52 -12.26 17.89
C LEU A 35 4.67 -13.16 17.45
N PHE A 36 5.78 -13.17 18.20
CA PHE A 36 6.98 -13.93 17.89
C PHE A 36 7.02 -15.29 18.59
N ASP A 37 6.29 -15.45 19.69
CA ASP A 37 6.13 -16.75 20.36
C ASP A 37 5.09 -17.66 19.66
N GLY A 38 4.29 -17.09 18.76
CA GLY A 38 3.27 -17.81 18.00
C GLY A 38 3.80 -18.39 16.68
N GLN A 39 3.43 -19.64 16.38
CA GLN A 39 3.60 -20.19 15.02
C GLN A 39 2.59 -19.50 14.09
N VAL A 40 3.07 -18.65 13.18
CA VAL A 40 2.21 -17.99 12.16
C VAL A 40 2.05 -18.94 10.95
N PRO A 41 0.81 -19.25 10.53
CA PRO A 41 0.59 -20.05 9.33
C PRO A 41 1.17 -19.33 8.10
N VAL A 42 2.10 -19.99 7.40
CA VAL A 42 2.59 -19.51 6.11
C VAL A 42 1.49 -19.73 5.07
N VAL A 43 0.80 -18.66 4.69
CA VAL A 43 -0.14 -18.70 3.56
C VAL A 43 0.66 -18.59 2.27
N SER A 44 0.57 -19.60 1.41
CA SER A 44 1.20 -19.59 0.09
C SER A 44 0.71 -18.39 -0.73
N ALA A 45 1.65 -17.62 -1.27
CA ALA A 45 1.34 -16.50 -2.14
C ALA A 45 0.51 -16.99 -3.35
N PRO A 46 -0.54 -16.25 -3.76
CA PRO A 46 -1.30 -16.60 -4.94
C PRO A 46 -0.40 -16.62 -6.17
N GLU A 47 -0.57 -17.64 -7.03
CA GLU A 47 0.21 -17.74 -8.26
C GLU A 47 0.07 -16.46 -9.10
N PRO A 48 1.17 -15.95 -9.70
CA PRO A 48 1.11 -14.77 -10.53
C PRO A 48 0.20 -15.05 -11.73
N LYS A 49 -0.90 -14.30 -11.83
CA LYS A 49 -1.78 -14.35 -13.02
C LYS A 49 -0.93 -14.08 -14.26
N PRO A 50 -1.07 -14.88 -15.34
CA PRO A 50 -0.32 -14.66 -16.56
C PRO A 50 -0.64 -13.26 -17.09
N ARG A 51 0.38 -12.41 -17.18
CA ARG A 51 0.27 -11.11 -17.83
C ARG A 51 -0.05 -11.37 -19.30
N ARG A 52 -1.19 -10.89 -19.79
CA ARG A 52 -1.49 -10.88 -21.22
C ARG A 52 -0.33 -10.19 -21.92
N SER A 53 0.44 -10.93 -22.72
CA SER A 53 1.53 -10.38 -23.49
C SER A 53 0.95 -9.37 -24.48
N ALA A 54 1.19 -8.08 -24.26
CA ALA A 54 0.98 -7.10 -25.30
C ALA A 54 1.86 -7.50 -26.50
N ARG A 55 1.24 -7.78 -27.66
CA ARG A 55 1.98 -8.04 -28.90
C ARG A 55 2.84 -6.82 -29.18
N LYS A 56 4.16 -6.96 -29.03
CA LYS A 56 5.11 -5.96 -29.50
C LYS A 56 5.20 -6.12 -31.01
N LYS A 57 4.87 -5.07 -31.76
CA LYS A 57 5.09 -5.04 -33.21
C LYS A 57 6.59 -5.24 -33.47
N SER A 58 6.92 -6.10 -34.42
CA SER A 58 8.31 -6.38 -34.74
C SER A 58 8.96 -5.14 -35.38
N LEU A 59 10.26 -4.94 -35.16
CA LEU A 59 11.00 -3.80 -35.71
C LEU A 59 10.90 -3.74 -37.25
N SER A 60 10.85 -4.91 -37.89
CA SER A 60 10.59 -5.06 -39.34
C SER A 60 9.21 -4.59 -39.78
N GLU A 61 8.20 -4.63 -38.90
CA GLU A 61 6.83 -4.15 -39.18
C GLU A 61 6.71 -2.63 -39.04
N VAL A 62 7.60 -2.00 -38.26
CA VAL A 62 7.68 -0.54 -38.10
C VAL A 62 8.47 0.12 -39.22
N LEU A 63 9.46 -0.58 -39.78
CA LEU A 63 10.38 -0.01 -40.78
C LEU A 63 9.90 -0.17 -42.23
N ASN A 64 8.99 -1.10 -42.49
CA ASN A 64 8.51 -1.43 -43.84
C ASN A 64 7.03 -1.08 -44.07
N GLY A 65 6.41 -0.30 -43.17
CA GLY A 65 5.06 0.23 -43.31
C GLY A 65 5.08 1.74 -43.47
#